data_AF-A0A2V8UGG9-F1
#
_entry.id   AF-A0A2V8UGG9-F1
#
_cell.length_a   1.000
_cell.length_b   1.000
_cell.length_c   1.000
_cell.angle_alpha   90.00
_cell.angle_beta   90.00
_cell.angle_gamma   90.00
#
_symmetry.space_group_name_H-M   'P 1'
#
loop_
_entity.id
_entity.type
_entity.pdbx_description
1 polymer ?
#
loop_
_entity_poly.entity_id
_entity_poly.type
_entity_poly.pdbx_seq_one_letter_code
_entity_poly.pdbx_strand_id
1 'polypeptide(L)'
;MIEQGQIGDIHYVRAFWYRNSAPNDPAWRYVVPPEANPQNTDWPKFLGTAPQRDWDPQRYFQWRLYWDYSGGISTDLLVHQTDIVNFVLSKTVPLSCMAS
;
A
#
# COMPACT_ATOMS: atom_id res chain seq x y z
N MET A 1 3.45 2.38 -28.34
CA MET A 1 4.51 3.32 -27.93
C MET A 1 5.80 2.64 -27.48
N ILE A 2 5.89 2.10 -26.25
CA ILE A 2 7.15 1.53 -25.74
C ILE A 2 7.52 0.23 -26.46
N GLU A 3 6.65 -0.77 -26.46
CA GLU A 3 6.91 -2.06 -27.14
C GLU A 3 7.10 -1.90 -28.66
N GLN A 4 6.47 -0.89 -29.25
CA GLN A 4 6.61 -0.53 -30.67
C GLN A 4 7.89 0.25 -30.98
N GLY A 5 8.75 0.53 -29.98
CA GLY A 5 10.02 1.22 -30.17
C GLY A 5 9.93 2.72 -30.49
N GLN A 6 8.76 3.35 -30.29
CA GLN A 6 8.53 4.73 -30.74
C GLN A 6 9.34 5.80 -29.99
N ILE A 7 9.88 5.47 -28.81
CA ILE A 7 10.64 6.40 -27.97
C ILE A 7 12.07 5.91 -27.67
N GLY A 8 12.53 4.88 -28.39
CA GLY A 8 13.85 4.27 -28.17
C GLY A 8 14.00 3.53 -26.84
N ASP A 9 15.24 3.37 -26.40
CA ASP A 9 15.58 2.65 -25.18
C ASP A 9 15.23 3.45 -23.92
N ILE A 10 14.63 2.78 -22.94
CA ILE A 10 14.26 3.38 -21.66
C ILE A 10 15.42 3.25 -20.69
N HIS A 11 16.07 4.37 -20.38
CA HIS A 11 17.17 4.41 -19.42
C HIS A 11 16.73 4.82 -18.00
N TYR A 12 15.56 5.44 -17.85
CA TYR A 12 15.11 5.95 -16.56
C TYR A 12 13.60 6.08 -16.49
N VAL A 13 13.03 5.68 -15.35
CA VAL A 13 11.62 5.87 -15.03
C VAL A 13 11.51 6.53 -13.66
N ARG A 14 10.56 7.45 -13.53
CA ARG A 14 10.29 8.17 -12.30
C ARG A 14 8.78 8.18 -12.07
N ALA A 15 8.36 7.67 -10.93
CA ALA A 15 6.97 7.60 -10.52
C ALA A 15 6.80 8.26 -9.15
N PHE A 16 5.67 8.93 -8.94
CA PHE A 16 5.37 9.61 -7.69
C PHE A 16 3.92 9.42 -7.29
N TRP A 17 3.70 9.34 -5.98
CA TRP A 17 2.39 9.52 -5.38
C TRP A 17 2.39 10.87 -4.68
N TYR A 18 1.46 11.74 -5.06
CA TYR A 18 1.22 12.98 -4.35
C TYR A 18 -0.02 12.78 -3.49
N ARG A 19 0.12 12.95 -2.18
CA ARG A 19 -0.99 12.93 -1.25
C ARG A 19 -0.84 14.07 -0.28
N ASN A 20 -1.83 14.96 -0.30
CA ASN A 20 -1.98 16.03 0.67
C ASN A 20 -3.24 15.75 1.48
N SER A 21 -3.14 15.94 2.78
CA SER A 21 -4.27 15.87 3.71
C SER A 21 -4.40 17.19 4.43
N ALA A 22 -5.63 17.66 4.61
CA ALA A 22 -5.86 18.82 5.45
C ALA A 22 -5.61 18.43 6.92
N PRO A 23 -5.21 19.38 7.80
CA PRO A 23 -4.99 19.08 9.21
C PRO A 23 -6.19 18.44 9.92
N ASN A 24 -7.41 18.78 9.47
CA ASN A 24 -8.68 18.25 9.99
C ASN A 24 -9.18 17.00 9.26
N ASP A 25 -8.51 16.57 8.17
CA ASP A 25 -8.84 15.37 7.40
C ASP A 25 -7.56 14.59 7.06
N PRO A 26 -6.91 14.00 8.08
CA PRO A 26 -5.67 13.26 7.90
C PRO A 26 -5.91 11.96 7.11
N ALA A 27 -4.94 11.62 6.27
CA ALA A 27 -4.99 10.39 5.49
C ALA A 27 -5.22 9.16 6.38
N TRP A 28 -5.98 8.21 5.85
CA TRP A 28 -6.23 6.90 6.45
C TRP A 28 -7.06 6.90 7.74
N ARG A 29 -7.58 8.05 8.19
CA ARG A 29 -8.53 8.15 9.30
C ARG A 29 -9.98 8.13 8.83
N TYR A 30 -10.37 7.00 8.27
CA TYR A 30 -11.75 6.80 7.81
C TYR A 30 -12.75 6.71 8.96
N VAL A 31 -14.01 7.06 8.68
CA VAL A 31 -15.10 6.83 9.62
C VAL A 31 -15.24 5.32 9.86
N VAL A 32 -15.15 4.93 11.12
CA VAL A 32 -15.35 3.54 11.55
C VAL A 32 -16.86 3.30 11.69
N PRO A 33 -17.42 2.24 11.06
CA PRO A 33 -18.84 1.92 11.22
C PRO A 33 -19.20 1.68 12.69
N PRO A 34 -20.25 2.33 13.24
CA PRO A 34 -20.61 2.20 14.65
C PRO A 34 -21.06 0.78 15.03
N GLU A 35 -21.55 0.01 14.06
CA GLU A 35 -21.97 -1.38 14.23
C GLU A 35 -20.80 -2.39 14.18
N ALA A 36 -19.57 -1.94 13.94
CA ALA A 36 -18.41 -2.81 13.84
C ALA A 36 -18.13 -3.55 15.16
N ASN A 37 -18.08 -4.88 15.08
CA ASN A 37 -17.87 -5.76 16.23
C ASN A 37 -17.13 -7.05 15.79
N PRO A 38 -16.56 -7.83 16.73
CA PRO A 38 -15.84 -9.06 16.40
C PRO A 38 -16.67 -10.14 15.69
N GLN A 39 -18.00 -10.05 15.73
CA GLN A 39 -18.89 -11.03 15.09
C GLN A 39 -19.14 -10.70 13.61
N ASN A 40 -19.04 -9.43 13.21
CA ASN A 40 -19.18 -8.98 11.82
C ASN A 40 -17.85 -8.55 11.17
N THR A 41 -16.75 -8.67 11.90
CA THR A 41 -15.39 -8.47 11.40
C THR A 41 -14.56 -9.69 11.74
N ASP A 42 -13.97 -10.32 10.73
CA ASP A 42 -13.17 -11.53 10.94
C ASP A 42 -11.79 -11.15 11.48
N TRP A 43 -11.76 -10.77 12.76
CA TRP A 43 -10.55 -10.28 13.44
C TRP A 43 -9.42 -11.30 13.47
N PRO A 44 -9.66 -12.59 13.79
CA PRO A 44 -8.59 -13.59 13.75
C PRO A 44 -7.97 -13.71 12.36
N LYS A 45 -8.78 -13.68 11.30
CA LYS A 45 -8.28 -13.71 9.92
C LYS A 45 -7.52 -12.44 9.54
N PHE A 46 -8.00 -11.27 9.97
CA PHE A 46 -7.32 -10.01 9.73
C PHE A 46 -5.92 -9.98 10.37
N LEU A 47 -5.81 -10.43 11.63
CA LEU A 47 -4.52 -10.49 12.30
C LEU A 47 -3.60 -11.50 11.61
N GLY A 48 -4.11 -12.66 11.19
CA GLY A 48 -3.30 -13.68 10.53
C GLY A 48 -2.08 -14.05 11.35
N THR A 49 -0.88 -13.80 10.82
CA THR A 49 0.40 -14.06 11.49
C THR A 49 0.94 -12.87 12.31
N ALA A 50 0.25 -11.72 12.30
CA ALA A 50 0.61 -10.56 13.10
C ALA A 50 0.45 -10.84 14.61
N PRO A 51 1.09 -10.04 15.49
CA PRO A 51 0.90 -10.16 16.93
C PRO A 51 -0.59 -10.16 17.30
N GLN A 52 -0.99 -11.12 18.12
CA GLN A 52 -2.37 -11.25 18.58
C GLN A 52 -2.75 -10.06 19.46
N ARG A 53 -3.97 -9.54 19.27
CA ARG A 53 -4.49 -8.37 19.98
C ARG A 53 -5.98 -8.51 20.25
N ASP A 54 -6.45 -7.78 21.25
CA ASP A 54 -7.88 -7.57 21.45
C ASP A 54 -8.48 -6.83 20.24
N TRP A 55 -9.78 -7.03 20.02
CA TRP A 55 -10.51 -6.37 18.94
C TRP A 55 -10.39 -4.85 19.06
N ASP A 56 -9.94 -4.22 17.98
CA ASP A 56 -9.82 -2.78 17.87
C ASP A 56 -10.36 -2.35 16.50
N PRO A 57 -11.52 -1.67 16.45
CA PRO A 57 -12.12 -1.31 15.17
C PRO A 57 -11.30 -0.24 14.44
N GLN A 58 -10.52 0.59 15.12
CA GLN A 58 -9.61 1.53 14.44
C GLN A 58 -8.52 0.75 13.72
N ARG A 59 -7.95 -0.29 14.35
CA ARG A 59 -6.95 -1.13 13.73
C ARG A 59 -7.46 -1.89 12.50
N TYR A 60 -8.71 -2.34 12.52
CA TYR A 60 -9.30 -3.06 11.40
C TYR A 60 -9.56 -2.13 10.19
N PHE A 61 -10.21 -0.99 10.41
CA PHE A 61 -10.62 -0.09 9.31
C PHE A 61 -9.53 0.93 8.91
N GLN A 62 -8.67 1.33 9.84
CA GLN A 62 -7.59 2.29 9.63
C GLN A 62 -6.22 1.59 9.66
N TRP A 63 -6.16 0.35 9.17
CA TRP A 63 -5.01 -0.56 9.27
C TRP A 63 -3.69 0.03 8.77
N ARG A 64 -3.73 0.93 7.78
CA ARG A 64 -2.56 1.64 7.23
C ARG A 64 -1.81 2.50 8.26
N LEU A 65 -2.42 2.80 9.40
CA LEU A 65 -1.80 3.55 10.49
C LEU A 65 -0.92 2.68 11.40
N TYR A 66 -0.89 1.36 11.22
CA TYR A 66 -0.24 0.43 12.13
C TYR A 66 0.74 -0.49 11.39
N TRP A 67 1.99 -0.53 11.87
CA TRP A 67 3.08 -1.29 11.23
C TRP A 67 2.84 -2.80 11.16
N ASP A 68 2.08 -3.34 12.11
CA ASP A 68 1.91 -4.79 12.28
C ASP A 68 1.28 -5.49 11.07
N TYR A 69 0.52 -4.75 10.27
CA TYR A 69 -0.15 -5.24 9.07
C TYR A 69 -0.02 -4.28 7.88
N SER A 70 0.37 -3.01 8.09
CA SER A 70 0.50 -2.08 6.97
C SER A 70 1.69 -2.38 6.07
N GLY A 71 2.84 -2.78 6.64
CA GLY A 71 4.13 -2.80 5.96
C GLY A 71 4.61 -1.42 5.44
N GLY A 72 3.89 -0.35 5.81
CA GLY A 72 4.14 1.02 5.39
C GLY A 72 3.75 1.31 3.93
N ILE A 73 4.09 2.52 3.47
CA ILE A 73 3.80 2.98 2.11
C ILE A 73 4.55 2.15 1.06
N SER A 74 5.65 1.50 1.43
CA SER A 74 6.42 0.67 0.50
C SER A 74 5.68 -0.59 0.07
N THR A 75 4.98 -1.27 0.98
CA THR A 75 4.18 -2.46 0.64
C THR A 75 2.81 -2.11 0.08
N ASP A 76 2.27 -0.93 0.42
CA ASP A 76 0.94 -0.49 -0.04
C ASP A 76 1.01 0.20 -1.41
N LEU A 77 1.85 1.23 -1.60
CA LEU A 77 1.81 2.10 -2.78
C LEU A 77 3.03 1.99 -3.71
N LEU A 78 4.23 1.74 -3.17
CA LEU A 78 5.44 1.59 -4.00
C LEU A 78 5.36 0.34 -4.87
N VAL A 79 4.75 -0.75 -4.36
CA VAL A 79 4.57 -1.99 -5.12
C VAL A 79 3.83 -1.74 -6.43
N HIS A 80 2.77 -0.94 -6.41
CA HIS A 80 1.99 -0.62 -7.62
C HIS A 80 2.80 0.15 -8.66
N GLN A 81 3.66 1.08 -8.25
CA GLN A 81 4.54 1.81 -9.16
C GLN A 81 5.60 0.88 -9.76
N THR A 82 6.16 0.01 -8.93
CA THR A 82 7.20 -0.93 -9.39
C THR A 82 6.62 -1.97 -10.34
N ASP A 83 5.43 -2.50 -10.05
CA ASP A 83 4.74 -3.49 -10.87
C ASP A 83 4.39 -2.95 -12.25
N ILE A 84 3.80 -1.75 -12.35
CA ILE A 84 3.44 -1.20 -13.66
C ILE A 84 4.68 -0.87 -14.49
N VAL A 85 5.76 -0.40 -13.86
CA VAL A 85 7.03 -0.14 -14.56
C VAL A 85 7.61 -1.44 -15.08
N ASN A 86 7.64 -2.49 -14.26
CA ASN A 86 8.08 -3.82 -14.70
C ASN A 86 7.22 -4.35 -15.84
N PHE A 87 5.89 -4.29 -15.71
CA PHE A 87 4.97 -4.75 -16.74
C PHE A 87 5.19 -4.04 -18.08
N VAL A 88 5.21 -2.71 -18.09
CA VAL A 88 5.35 -1.90 -19.30
C VAL A 88 6.74 -2.09 -19.96
N LEU A 89 7.79 -2.33 -19.17
CA LEU A 89 9.15 -2.56 -19.67
C LEU A 89 9.46 -4.04 -19.93
N SER A 90 8.46 -4.93 -19.85
CA SER A 90 8.65 -6.38 -19.99
C SER A 90 9.74 -6.94 -19.06
N LYS A 91 9.75 -6.45 -17.82
CA LYS A 91 10.59 -6.93 -16.71
C LYS A 91 9.72 -7.62 -15.67
N THR A 92 10.35 -8.38 -14.78
CA THR A 92 9.63 -9.15 -13.75
C THR A 92 9.93 -8.66 -12.35
N VAL A 93 11.19 -8.40 -12.02
CA VAL A 93 11.63 -7.96 -10.69
C VAL A 93 12.83 -7.00 -10.81
N PRO A 94 13.02 -6.07 -9.85
CA PRO A 94 14.22 -5.25 -9.78
C PRO A 94 15.45 -6.10 -9.41
N LEU A 95 16.64 -5.70 -9.89
CA LEU A 95 17.91 -6.33 -9.52
C LEU A 95 18.40 -5.89 -8.13
N SER A 96 18.08 -4.66 -7.72
CA SER A 96 18.47 -4.09 -6.43
C SER A 96 17.48 -3.00 -6.01
N CYS A 97 17.39 -2.73 -4.72
CA CYS A 97 16.59 -1.65 -4.13
C CYS A 97 17.45 -0.88 -3.12
N MET A 98 17.24 0.44 -3.03
CA MET A 98 17.92 1.33 -2.08
C MET A 98 16.89 2.30 -1.47
N ALA A 99 16.98 2.55 -0.17
CA ALA A 99 16.21 3.56 0.55
C ALA A 99 17.14 4.29 1.54
N SER A 100 16.86 5.57 1.81
CA SER A 100 17.63 6.46 2.69
C SER A 100 16.73 7.20 3.66
#